data_AF-A0A0D2LPI9-F1
#
_entry.id   AF-A0A0D2LPI9-F1
#
_cell.length_a   1.000
_cell.length_b   1.000
_cell.length_c   1.000
_cell.angle_alpha   90.00
_cell.angle_beta   90.00
_cell.angle_gamma   90.00
#
_symmetry.space_group_name_H-M   'P 1'
#
loop_
_entity.id
_entity.type
_entity.pdbx_description
1 polymer ?
#
loop_
_entity_poly.entity_id
_entity_poly.type
_entity_poly.pdbx_seq_one_letter_code
_entity_poly.pdbx_strand_id
1 'polypeptide(L)'
;MHRRRGGQAGASASGYRRAKKLRDRAAVVDLFNLLVALDDPSELTADDVSGVGAKYGINMQKEQMTGLQQIFGQYLENIIPAGDTQLRGDEAPKLILFKEALGLGDEEAAPVFIEVGRRLSRAGYETKERSQQFEQRKAFQRLIYVSYAVFGDQKAAFLLPWRRVFNLNDSQLFVARRDNARAIFNQHLRENYGGQLPADRNGHEEYTEG
;
A
#
# COMPACT_ATOMS: atom_id res chain seq x y z
N MET A 1 7.33 -17.26 -67.34
CA MET A 1 6.27 -17.32 -66.31
C MET A 1 6.83 -17.97 -65.05
N HIS A 2 7.11 -17.25 -63.97
CA HIS A 2 7.20 -17.79 -62.60
C HIS A 2 6.89 -16.64 -61.63
N ARG A 3 5.72 -16.72 -60.98
CA ARG A 3 5.12 -15.65 -60.18
C ARG A 3 5.64 -15.75 -58.74
N ARG A 4 6.27 -14.69 -58.23
CA ARG A 4 6.66 -14.55 -56.82
C ARG A 4 5.42 -14.71 -55.92
N ARG A 5 5.47 -15.63 -54.95
CA ARG A 5 4.62 -15.65 -53.75
C ARG A 5 5.53 -15.51 -52.53
N GLY A 6 5.13 -14.65 -51.60
CA GLY A 6 5.82 -14.45 -50.32
C GLY A 6 5.36 -13.18 -49.63
N GLY A 7 4.04 -13.03 -49.45
CA GLY A 7 3.42 -11.89 -48.78
C GLY A 7 3.30 -12.08 -47.26
N GLN A 8 3.52 -10.98 -46.54
CA GLN A 8 2.75 -10.53 -45.36
C GLN A 8 2.29 -11.61 -44.35
N ALA A 9 3.17 -11.99 -43.43
CA ALA A 9 2.77 -12.64 -42.17
C ALA A 9 3.16 -11.84 -40.91
N GLY A 10 3.88 -10.72 -41.03
CA GLY A 10 4.41 -9.96 -39.89
C GLY A 10 3.57 -8.77 -39.39
N ALA A 11 2.67 -8.23 -40.23
CA ALA A 11 1.95 -6.98 -39.95
C ALA A 11 0.71 -7.18 -39.05
N SER A 12 -0.01 -8.29 -39.20
CA SER A 12 -1.22 -8.58 -38.42
C SER A 12 -0.92 -8.94 -36.96
N ALA A 13 0.12 -9.76 -36.73
CA ALA A 13 0.53 -10.18 -35.38
C ALA A 13 1.18 -9.04 -34.56
N SER A 14 1.77 -8.04 -35.21
CA SER A 14 2.31 -6.85 -34.54
C SER A 14 1.21 -5.84 -34.22
N GLY A 15 0.25 -5.64 -35.13
CA GLY A 15 -0.95 -4.82 -34.90
C GLY A 15 -1.82 -5.33 -33.76
N TYR A 16 -2.12 -6.64 -33.74
CA TYR A 16 -2.92 -7.26 -32.67
C TYR A 16 -2.27 -7.12 -31.30
N ARG A 17 -0.95 -7.36 -31.20
CA ARG A 17 -0.21 -7.20 -29.93
C ARG A 17 -0.21 -5.76 -29.42
N ARG A 18 -0.13 -4.76 -30.32
CA ARG A 18 -0.20 -3.34 -29.94
C ARG A 18 -1.60 -2.96 -29.47
N ALA A 19 -2.63 -3.39 -30.20
CA ALA A 19 -4.03 -3.15 -29.83
C ALA A 19 -4.37 -3.78 -28.46
N LYS A 20 -3.95 -5.03 -28.23
CA LYS A 20 -4.09 -5.69 -26.93
C LYS A 20 -3.43 -4.90 -25.80
N LYS A 21 -2.16 -4.50 -25.98
CA LYS A 21 -1.44 -3.70 -24.95
C LYS A 21 -2.12 -2.37 -24.66
N LEU A 22 -2.65 -1.69 -25.68
CA LEU A 22 -3.36 -0.42 -25.50
C LEU A 22 -4.64 -0.62 -24.69
N ARG A 23 -5.42 -1.64 -25.04
CA ARG A 23 -6.65 -2.04 -24.34
C ARG A 23 -6.36 -2.41 -22.88
N ASP A 24 -5.35 -3.24 -22.65
CA ASP A 24 -5.00 -3.70 -21.31
C ASP A 24 -4.54 -2.52 -20.42
N ARG A 25 -3.80 -1.56 -20.98
CA ARG A 25 -3.45 -0.30 -20.28
C ARG A 25 -4.67 0.58 -20.01
N ALA A 26 -5.60 0.68 -20.96
CA ALA A 26 -6.81 1.47 -20.80
C ALA A 26 -7.66 0.95 -19.63
N ALA A 27 -7.71 -0.36 -19.39
CA ALA A 27 -8.40 -0.94 -18.24
C ALA A 27 -7.80 -0.51 -16.90
N VAL A 28 -6.45 -0.46 -16.78
CA VAL A 28 -5.78 0.03 -15.57
C VAL A 28 -6.06 1.51 -15.34
N VAL A 29 -6.06 2.31 -16.42
CA VAL A 29 -6.41 3.74 -16.35
C VAL A 29 -7.88 3.94 -15.95
N ASP A 30 -8.81 3.15 -16.50
CA ASP A 30 -10.23 3.23 -16.12
C ASP A 30 -10.43 2.87 -14.64
N LEU A 31 -9.73 1.85 -14.14
CA LEU A 31 -9.76 1.50 -12.72
C LEU A 31 -9.19 2.64 -11.85
N PHE A 32 -8.10 3.28 -12.28
CA PHE A 32 -7.57 4.44 -11.58
C PHE A 32 -8.55 5.62 -11.58
N ASN A 33 -9.22 5.88 -12.70
CA ASN A 33 -10.23 6.94 -12.79
C ASN A 33 -11.43 6.66 -11.89
N LEU A 34 -11.85 5.39 -11.78
CA LEU A 34 -12.89 4.97 -10.84
C LEU A 34 -12.46 5.29 -9.40
N LEU A 35 -11.22 4.96 -9.02
CA LEU A 35 -10.69 5.27 -7.68
C LEU A 35 -10.64 6.76 -7.38
N VAL A 36 -10.29 7.59 -8.36
CA VAL A 36 -10.28 9.05 -8.22
C VAL A 36 -11.69 9.61 -8.06
N ALA A 37 -12.71 8.92 -8.57
CA ALA A 37 -14.11 9.32 -8.44
C ALA A 37 -14.76 8.85 -7.12
N LEU A 38 -14.12 7.95 -6.37
CA LEU A 38 -14.56 7.55 -5.04
C LEU A 38 -14.17 8.61 -4.00
N ASP A 39 -15.06 8.84 -3.02
CA ASP A 39 -14.76 9.70 -1.87
C ASP A 39 -13.72 9.05 -0.95
N ASP A 40 -13.83 7.73 -0.73
CA ASP A 40 -12.82 6.92 -0.04
C ASP A 40 -12.41 5.72 -0.91
N PRO A 41 -11.15 5.64 -1.37
CA PRO A 41 -10.69 4.52 -2.19
C PRO A 41 -10.76 3.15 -1.48
N SER A 42 -10.89 3.11 -0.15
CA SER A 42 -11.13 1.84 0.58
C SER A 42 -12.52 1.24 0.35
N GLU A 43 -13.43 1.98 -0.30
CA GLU A 43 -14.73 1.48 -0.72
C GLU A 43 -14.68 0.64 -2.01
N LEU A 44 -13.51 0.55 -2.67
CA LEU A 44 -13.33 -0.30 -3.84
C LEU A 44 -13.72 -1.75 -3.54
N THR A 45 -14.50 -2.36 -4.41
CA THR A 45 -14.89 -3.77 -4.30
C THR A 45 -14.27 -4.64 -5.41
N ALA A 46 -14.27 -5.96 -5.21
CA ALA A 46 -13.84 -6.91 -6.25
C ALA A 46 -14.74 -6.90 -7.49
N ASP A 47 -16.01 -6.53 -7.32
CA ASP A 47 -16.97 -6.39 -8.42
C ASP A 47 -16.65 -5.17 -9.29
N ASP A 48 -16.19 -4.06 -8.69
CA ASP A 48 -15.74 -2.89 -9.45
C ASP A 48 -14.55 -3.24 -10.35
N VAL A 49 -13.55 -3.93 -9.79
CA VAL A 49 -12.35 -4.37 -10.53
C VAL A 49 -12.71 -5.33 -11.65
N SER A 50 -13.60 -6.29 -11.37
CA SER A 50 -14.08 -7.24 -12.36
C SER A 50 -14.95 -6.58 -13.43
N GLY A 51 -15.76 -5.60 -13.05
CA GLY A 51 -16.58 -4.77 -13.94
C GLY A 51 -15.72 -3.98 -14.91
N VAL A 52 -14.65 -3.32 -14.44
CA VAL A 52 -13.67 -2.66 -15.31
C VAL A 52 -13.04 -3.66 -16.27
N GLY A 53 -12.54 -4.80 -15.77
CA GLY A 53 -11.96 -5.84 -16.64
C GLY A 53 -12.92 -6.32 -17.74
N ALA A 54 -14.20 -6.52 -17.39
CA ALA A 54 -15.23 -6.95 -18.33
C ALA A 54 -15.49 -5.94 -19.46
N LYS A 55 -15.46 -4.63 -19.19
CA LYS A 55 -15.58 -3.58 -20.23
C LYS A 55 -14.54 -3.72 -21.35
N TYR A 56 -13.35 -4.22 -21.00
CA TYR A 56 -12.22 -4.41 -21.91
C TYR A 56 -12.03 -5.88 -22.33
N GLY A 57 -12.87 -6.79 -21.86
CA GLY A 57 -12.75 -8.23 -22.12
C GLY A 57 -11.43 -8.81 -21.63
N ILE A 58 -10.98 -8.41 -20.44
CA ILE A 58 -9.76 -8.92 -19.79
C ILE A 58 -10.03 -9.38 -18.36
N ASN A 59 -9.24 -10.33 -17.89
CA ASN A 59 -9.17 -10.65 -16.47
C ASN A 59 -8.04 -9.83 -15.82
N MET A 60 -8.39 -8.86 -14.97
CA MET A 60 -7.42 -7.92 -14.38
C MET A 60 -6.29 -8.62 -13.62
N GLN A 61 -6.63 -9.63 -12.81
CA GLN A 61 -5.67 -10.37 -11.98
C GLN A 61 -4.69 -11.19 -12.83
N LYS A 62 -5.17 -11.83 -13.89
CA LYS A 62 -4.33 -12.66 -14.77
C LYS A 62 -3.52 -11.83 -15.77
N GLU A 63 -4.13 -10.79 -16.33
CA GLU A 63 -3.56 -10.06 -17.46
C GLU A 63 -2.87 -8.76 -17.05
N GLN A 64 -3.23 -8.16 -15.92
CA GLN A 64 -2.75 -6.86 -15.46
C GLN A 64 -2.31 -6.86 -13.98
N MET A 65 -1.76 -7.97 -13.48
CA MET A 65 -1.21 -8.06 -12.11
C MET A 65 -0.28 -6.90 -11.76
N THR A 66 0.65 -6.54 -12.65
CA THR A 66 1.55 -5.38 -12.44
C THR A 66 0.80 -4.05 -12.35
N GLY A 67 -0.28 -3.87 -13.11
CA GLY A 67 -1.11 -2.67 -13.01
C GLY A 67 -1.85 -2.59 -11.68
N LEU A 68 -2.36 -3.71 -11.19
CA LEU A 68 -2.97 -3.81 -9.86
C LEU A 68 -1.97 -3.53 -8.74
N GLN A 69 -0.75 -4.07 -8.84
CA GLN A 69 0.35 -3.76 -7.91
C GLN A 69 0.74 -2.27 -7.93
N GLN A 70 0.72 -1.62 -9.09
CA GLN A 70 0.97 -0.17 -9.20
C GLN A 70 -0.12 0.65 -8.50
N ILE A 71 -1.39 0.30 -8.71
CA ILE A 71 -2.53 0.93 -8.03
C ILE A 71 -2.41 0.74 -6.52
N PHE A 72 -2.13 -0.50 -6.07
CA PHE A 72 -1.90 -0.80 -4.65
C PHE A 72 -0.74 0.03 -4.08
N GLY A 73 0.36 0.16 -4.81
CA GLY A 73 1.52 0.95 -4.39
C GLY A 73 1.22 2.44 -4.26
N GLN A 74 0.43 3.01 -5.17
CA GLN A 74 0.01 4.40 -5.10
C GLN A 74 -0.92 4.64 -3.90
N TYR A 75 -1.88 3.73 -3.67
CA TYR A 75 -2.76 3.80 -2.51
C TYR A 75 -1.97 3.67 -1.19
N LEU A 76 -1.03 2.73 -1.13
CA LEU A 76 -0.13 2.54 0.01
C LEU A 76 0.73 3.78 0.28
N GLU A 77 1.20 4.49 -0.74
CA GLU A 77 1.91 5.76 -0.52
C GLU A 77 1.01 6.84 0.05
N ASN A 78 -0.22 6.94 -0.45
CA ASN A 78 -1.16 7.97 -0.02
C ASN A 78 -1.69 7.74 1.40
N ILE A 79 -1.87 6.46 1.80
CA ILE A 79 -2.38 6.14 3.14
C ILE A 79 -1.33 6.32 4.23
N ILE A 80 -0.04 6.27 3.89
CA ILE A 80 1.03 6.51 4.85
C ILE A 80 1.20 8.02 5.02
N PRO A 81 0.89 8.59 6.19
CA PRO A 81 0.96 10.02 6.37
C PRO A 81 2.40 10.50 6.30
N ALA A 82 2.61 11.61 5.57
CA ALA A 82 3.87 12.34 5.53
C ALA A 82 3.95 13.37 6.68
N GLY A 83 5.15 13.87 6.95
CA GLY A 83 5.36 14.93 7.95
C GLY A 83 4.96 14.53 9.37
N ASP A 84 4.36 15.47 10.08
CA ASP A 84 3.99 15.33 11.50
C ASP A 84 2.65 14.65 11.75
N THR A 85 1.88 14.35 10.70
CA THR A 85 0.63 13.60 10.83
C THR A 85 0.92 12.15 11.26
N GLN A 86 0.29 11.71 12.35
CA GLN A 86 0.47 10.37 12.89
C GLN A 86 -0.50 9.37 12.23
N LEU A 87 -0.12 8.09 12.24
CA LEU A 87 -1.05 7.00 11.93
C LEU A 87 -2.22 7.01 12.91
N ARG A 88 -3.42 6.75 12.41
CA ARG A 88 -4.66 6.67 13.17
C ARG A 88 -4.95 5.25 13.67
N GLY A 89 -4.35 4.24 13.04
CA GLY A 89 -4.53 2.82 13.38
C GLY A 89 -5.57 2.10 12.51
N ASP A 90 -6.25 2.80 11.61
CA ASP A 90 -7.20 2.24 10.63
C ASP A 90 -6.54 1.92 9.28
N GLU A 91 -5.26 2.26 9.08
CA GLU A 91 -4.57 2.09 7.80
C GLU A 91 -4.42 0.62 7.40
N ALA A 92 -4.07 -0.26 8.35
CA ALA A 92 -3.87 -1.68 8.05
C ALA A 92 -5.18 -2.39 7.64
N PRO A 93 -6.31 -2.23 8.37
CA PRO A 93 -7.60 -2.73 7.90
C PRO A 93 -8.00 -2.22 6.51
N LYS A 94 -7.82 -0.93 6.24
CA LYS A 94 -8.11 -0.33 4.92
C LYS A 94 -7.24 -0.94 3.81
N LEU A 95 -5.95 -1.13 4.07
CA LEU A 95 -5.04 -1.77 3.13
C LEU A 95 -5.39 -3.23 2.87
N ILE A 96 -5.84 -3.97 3.88
CA ILE A 96 -6.29 -5.36 3.71
C ILE A 96 -7.51 -5.41 2.79
N LEU A 97 -8.53 -4.60 3.05
CA LEU A 97 -9.74 -4.52 2.22
C LEU A 97 -9.40 -4.12 0.79
N PHE A 98 -8.59 -3.09 0.61
CA PHE A 98 -8.18 -2.62 -0.71
C PHE A 98 -7.36 -3.67 -1.49
N LYS A 99 -6.44 -4.35 -0.80
CA LYS A 99 -5.65 -5.46 -1.37
C LYS A 99 -6.57 -6.60 -1.83
N GLU A 100 -7.55 -6.97 -1.00
CA GLU A 100 -8.52 -8.03 -1.30
C GLU A 100 -9.44 -7.65 -2.46
N ALA A 101 -9.90 -6.40 -2.53
CA ALA A 101 -10.70 -5.89 -3.64
C ALA A 101 -9.95 -5.97 -4.98
N LEU A 102 -8.64 -5.67 -4.99
CA LEU A 102 -7.79 -5.86 -6.17
C LEU A 102 -7.53 -7.34 -6.48
N GLY A 103 -7.77 -8.26 -5.53
CA GLY A 103 -7.46 -9.68 -5.65
C GLY A 103 -5.96 -9.98 -5.53
N LEU A 104 -5.23 -9.17 -4.75
CA LEU A 104 -3.81 -9.38 -4.47
C LEU A 104 -3.63 -10.28 -3.24
N GLY A 105 -2.84 -11.34 -3.37
CA GLY A 105 -2.37 -12.11 -2.22
C GLY A 105 -1.21 -11.41 -1.51
N ASP A 106 -0.75 -12.00 -0.42
CA ASP A 106 0.41 -11.46 0.30
C ASP A 106 1.71 -11.57 -0.50
N GLU A 107 1.84 -12.60 -1.33
CA GLU A 107 2.99 -12.81 -2.21
C GLU A 107 3.09 -11.70 -3.26
N GLU A 108 1.95 -11.24 -3.79
CA GLU A 108 1.89 -10.15 -4.75
C GLU A 108 2.00 -8.78 -4.10
N ALA A 109 1.47 -8.61 -2.88
CA ALA A 109 1.46 -7.32 -2.17
C ALA A 109 2.80 -7.00 -1.49
N ALA A 110 3.49 -7.99 -0.92
CA ALA A 110 4.73 -7.75 -0.16
C ALA A 110 5.84 -7.05 -0.96
N PRO A 111 6.11 -7.40 -2.24
CA PRO A 111 7.07 -6.66 -3.07
C PRO A 111 6.72 -5.18 -3.22
N VAL A 112 5.43 -4.83 -3.26
CA VAL A 112 4.96 -3.44 -3.41
C VAL A 112 5.34 -2.59 -2.20
N PHE A 113 5.23 -3.12 -0.98
CA PHE A 113 5.71 -2.44 0.23
C PHE A 113 7.20 -2.09 0.15
N ILE A 114 8.01 -3.00 -0.39
CA ILE A 114 9.44 -2.79 -0.56
C ILE A 114 9.71 -1.72 -1.62
N GLU A 115 8.96 -1.71 -2.73
CA GLU A 115 9.08 -0.68 -3.76
C GLU A 115 8.70 0.71 -3.25
N VAL A 116 7.60 0.83 -2.51
CA VAL A 116 7.21 2.07 -1.83
C VAL A 116 8.31 2.51 -0.86
N GLY A 117 8.84 1.58 -0.06
CA GLY A 117 9.96 1.86 0.85
C GLY A 117 11.19 2.40 0.12
N ARG A 118 11.50 1.90 -1.09
CA ARG A 118 12.61 2.40 -1.90
C ARG A 118 12.36 3.82 -2.38
N ARG A 119 11.12 4.15 -2.77
CA ARG A 119 10.76 5.50 -3.20
C ARG A 119 10.87 6.51 -2.05
N LEU A 120 10.34 6.18 -0.88
CA LEU A 120 10.49 7.00 0.34
C LEU A 120 11.97 7.18 0.74
N SER A 121 12.74 6.09 0.71
CA SER A 121 14.16 6.15 1.04
C SER A 121 14.97 7.01 0.07
N ARG A 122 14.71 6.91 -1.25
CA ARG A 122 15.37 7.74 -2.28
C ARG A 122 15.03 9.22 -2.13
N ALA A 123 13.76 9.56 -1.95
CA ALA A 123 13.33 10.94 -1.73
C ALA A 123 14.06 11.57 -0.53
N GLY A 124 14.31 10.79 0.53
CA GLY A 124 15.14 11.22 1.66
C GLY A 124 16.59 11.55 1.28
N TYR A 125 17.24 10.73 0.46
CA TYR A 125 18.63 10.98 0.03
C TYR A 125 18.78 12.15 -0.95
N GLU A 126 17.78 12.41 -1.77
CA GLU A 126 17.78 13.49 -2.77
C GLU A 126 17.54 14.88 -2.15
N THR A 127 17.03 14.90 -0.92
CA THR A 127 16.67 16.14 -0.23
C THR A 127 17.84 16.69 0.59
N LYS A 128 18.23 17.95 0.33
CA LYS A 128 19.30 18.63 1.08
C LYS A 128 18.85 19.20 2.42
N GLU A 129 17.54 19.28 2.65
CA GLU A 129 16.96 19.85 3.87
C GLU A 129 16.77 18.77 4.95
N ARG A 130 17.30 19.05 6.15
CA ARG A 130 17.30 18.10 7.27
C ARG A 130 15.88 17.80 7.80
N SER A 131 14.96 18.75 7.72
CA SER A 131 13.55 18.60 8.11
C SER A 131 12.86 17.55 7.24
N GLN A 132 12.93 17.70 5.92
CA GLN A 132 12.33 16.79 4.94
C GLN A 132 12.95 15.38 5.01
N GLN A 133 14.26 15.25 5.26
CA GLN A 133 14.88 13.95 5.53
C GLN A 133 14.27 13.24 6.74
N PHE A 134 13.95 14.01 7.79
CA PHE A 134 13.34 13.48 9.00
C PHE A 134 11.89 13.05 8.77
N GLU A 135 11.12 13.81 7.99
CA GLU A 135 9.75 13.44 7.59
C GLU A 135 9.73 12.14 6.77
N GLN A 136 10.63 12.01 5.80
CA GLN A 136 10.75 10.79 5.00
C GLN A 136 11.13 9.58 5.87
N ARG A 137 11.99 9.78 6.86
CA ARG A 137 12.33 8.73 7.83
C ARG A 137 11.13 8.32 8.69
N LYS A 138 10.29 9.27 9.13
CA LYS A 138 9.04 8.97 9.85
C LYS A 138 8.07 8.18 8.96
N ALA A 139 7.84 8.64 7.73
CA ALA A 139 6.99 7.93 6.76
C ALA A 139 7.48 6.50 6.52
N PHE A 140 8.80 6.31 6.37
CA PHE A 140 9.40 4.99 6.21
C PHE A 140 9.19 4.09 7.44
N GLN A 141 9.32 4.62 8.67
CA GLN A 141 9.03 3.86 9.88
C GLN A 141 7.55 3.47 9.99
N ARG A 142 6.64 4.37 9.62
CA ARG A 142 5.19 4.11 9.56
C ARG A 142 4.88 2.99 8.57
N LEU A 143 5.48 3.03 7.37
CA LEU A 143 5.35 1.99 6.36
C LEU A 143 5.83 0.62 6.88
N ILE A 144 6.95 0.57 7.59
CA ILE A 144 7.41 -0.67 8.24
C ILE A 144 6.32 -1.16 9.20
N TYR A 145 5.87 -0.33 10.13
CA TYR A 145 4.84 -0.72 11.09
C TYR A 145 3.57 -1.26 10.41
N VAL A 146 3.06 -0.54 9.40
CA VAL A 146 1.86 -0.94 8.66
C VAL A 146 2.08 -2.27 7.92
N SER A 147 3.26 -2.52 7.35
CA SER A 147 3.55 -3.82 6.72
C SER A 147 3.45 -4.99 7.72
N TYR A 148 3.93 -4.80 8.95
CA TYR A 148 3.80 -5.79 10.02
C TYR A 148 2.34 -5.98 10.45
N ALA A 149 1.56 -4.90 10.50
CA ALA A 149 0.14 -4.97 10.83
C ALA A 149 -0.69 -5.68 9.74
N VAL A 150 -0.35 -5.49 8.46
CA VAL A 150 -1.05 -6.09 7.31
C VAL A 150 -0.73 -7.59 7.16
N PHE A 151 0.55 -7.98 7.24
CA PHE A 151 0.96 -9.37 7.01
C PHE A 151 1.00 -10.20 8.28
N GLY A 152 1.15 -9.56 9.44
CA GLY A 152 1.32 -10.23 10.73
C GLY A 152 2.72 -10.79 10.95
N ASP A 153 3.09 -10.96 12.22
CA ASP A 153 4.39 -11.49 12.63
C ASP A 153 4.60 -12.96 12.19
N GLN A 154 3.52 -13.73 12.03
CA GLN A 154 3.57 -15.12 11.58
C GLN A 154 4.06 -15.25 10.13
N LYS A 155 3.93 -14.20 9.32
CA LYS A 155 4.39 -14.16 7.93
C LYS A 155 5.70 -13.39 7.79
N ALA A 156 6.61 -13.57 8.75
CA ALA A 156 7.91 -12.92 8.82
C ALA A 156 8.74 -13.04 7.52
N ALA A 157 8.53 -14.10 6.72
CA ALA A 157 9.19 -14.29 5.42
C ALA A 157 8.96 -13.11 4.46
N PHE A 158 7.75 -12.54 4.41
CA PHE A 158 7.43 -11.36 3.58
C PHE A 158 8.14 -10.09 4.05
N LEU A 159 8.61 -10.08 5.30
CA LEU A 159 9.24 -8.93 5.94
C LEU A 159 10.77 -9.04 5.97
N LEU A 160 11.35 -10.21 5.69
CA LEU A 160 12.80 -10.39 5.52
C LEU A 160 13.44 -9.40 4.53
N PRO A 161 12.80 -9.02 3.41
CA PRO A 161 13.36 -8.04 2.50
C PRO A 161 13.64 -6.68 3.15
N TRP A 162 12.93 -6.26 4.19
CA TRP A 162 13.21 -4.99 4.87
C TRP A 162 14.65 -4.92 5.38
N ARG A 163 15.10 -6.00 6.04
CA ARG A 163 16.47 -6.11 6.57
C ARG A 163 17.50 -6.07 5.46
N ARG A 164 17.26 -6.86 4.41
CA ARG A 164 18.23 -7.07 3.31
C ARG A 164 18.34 -5.86 2.38
N VAL A 165 17.20 -5.26 2.02
CA VAL A 165 17.14 -4.18 1.03
C VAL A 165 17.57 -2.84 1.62
N PHE A 166 17.25 -2.57 2.89
CA PHE A 166 17.53 -1.28 3.53
C PHE A 166 18.63 -1.35 4.59
N ASN A 167 19.31 -2.50 4.71
CA ASN A 167 20.37 -2.75 5.70
C ASN A 167 19.94 -2.39 7.14
N LEU A 168 18.71 -2.78 7.50
CA LEU A 168 18.13 -2.53 8.82
C LEU A 168 18.45 -3.67 9.78
N ASN A 169 18.73 -3.32 11.02
CA ASN A 169 18.86 -4.29 12.11
C ASN A 169 17.52 -4.49 12.86
N ASP A 170 17.47 -5.55 13.68
CA ASP A 170 16.25 -5.90 14.41
C ASP A 170 15.82 -4.84 15.42
N SER A 171 16.78 -4.11 16.01
CA SER A 171 16.45 -3.02 16.93
C SER A 171 15.82 -1.83 16.23
N GLN A 172 16.24 -1.48 15.01
CA GLN A 172 15.60 -0.42 14.21
C GLN A 172 14.19 -0.81 13.81
N LEU A 173 13.96 -2.06 13.39
CA LEU A 173 12.62 -2.57 13.08
C LEU A 173 11.72 -2.57 14.32
N PHE A 174 12.25 -3.03 15.46
CA PHE A 174 11.53 -3.03 16.73
C PHE A 174 11.16 -1.61 17.17
N VAL A 175 12.09 -0.66 17.12
CA VAL A 175 11.83 0.74 17.47
C VAL A 175 10.76 1.35 16.56
N ALA A 176 10.86 1.14 15.25
CA ALA A 176 9.86 1.61 14.30
C ALA A 176 8.45 1.09 14.64
N ARG A 177 8.35 -0.19 15.02
CA ARG A 177 7.07 -0.78 15.42
C ARG A 177 6.56 -0.24 16.75
N ARG A 178 7.40 -0.26 17.78
CA ARG A 178 7.07 0.15 19.15
C ARG A 178 6.61 1.60 19.18
N ASP A 179 7.35 2.49 18.53
CA ASP A 179 7.09 3.93 18.61
C ASP A 179 5.78 4.29 17.88
N ASN A 180 5.50 3.67 16.72
CA ASN A 180 4.22 3.85 16.03
C ASN A 180 3.03 3.25 16.79
N ALA A 181 3.17 2.05 17.33
CA ALA A 181 2.13 1.44 18.16
C ALA A 181 1.81 2.30 19.39
N ARG A 182 2.84 2.81 20.07
CA ARG A 182 2.70 3.70 21.22
C ARG A 182 2.01 5.02 20.84
N ALA A 183 2.36 5.59 19.68
CA ALA A 183 1.76 6.82 19.22
C ALA A 183 0.26 6.66 18.92
N ILE A 184 -0.12 5.59 18.21
CA ILE A 184 -1.53 5.24 17.94
C ILE A 184 -2.29 5.03 19.25
N PHE A 185 -1.73 4.25 20.18
CA PHE A 185 -2.36 3.99 21.47
C PHE A 185 -2.56 5.28 22.29
N ASN A 186 -1.54 6.13 22.37
CA ASN A 186 -1.65 7.41 23.07
C ASN A 186 -2.69 8.33 22.43
N GLN A 187 -2.79 8.34 21.09
CA GLN A 187 -3.82 9.09 20.38
C GLN A 187 -5.22 8.57 20.74
N HIS A 188 -5.42 7.25 20.68
CA HIS A 188 -6.67 6.60 21.07
C HIS A 188 -7.06 6.92 22.52
N LEU A 189 -6.11 6.92 23.46
CA LEU A 189 -6.35 7.32 24.85
C LEU A 189 -6.79 8.78 24.97
N ARG A 190 -6.18 9.70 24.22
CA ARG A 190 -6.54 11.11 24.24
C ARG A 190 -7.95 11.34 23.69
N GLU A 191 -8.27 10.71 22.57
CA GLU A 191 -9.53 10.88 21.87
C GLU A 191 -10.71 10.26 22.64
N ASN A 192 -10.53 9.06 23.20
CA ASN A 192 -11.64 8.31 23.80
C ASN A 192 -11.67 8.35 25.33
N TYR A 193 -10.54 8.64 25.99
CA TYR A 193 -10.39 8.53 27.44
C TYR A 193 -9.75 9.77 28.08
N GLY A 194 -9.67 10.90 27.36
CA GLY A 194 -9.11 12.15 27.89
C GLY A 194 -7.64 12.04 28.30
N GLY A 195 -6.92 11.05 27.78
CA GLY A 195 -5.48 10.84 28.02
C GLY A 195 -5.15 10.02 29.27
N GLN A 196 -6.15 9.50 29.99
CA GLN A 196 -5.96 8.60 31.14
C GLN A 196 -6.27 7.16 30.77
N LEU A 197 -5.61 6.20 31.43
CA LEU A 197 -6.01 4.81 31.30
C LEU A 197 -7.35 4.61 32.00
N PRO A 198 -8.26 3.78 31.47
CA PRO A 198 -9.51 3.42 32.16
C PRO A 198 -9.27 2.88 33.58
N ALA A 199 -8.15 2.18 33.79
CA ALA A 199 -7.75 1.68 35.10
C ALA A 199 -7.42 2.80 36.11
N ASP A 200 -6.95 3.95 35.65
CA ASP A 200 -6.60 5.09 36.51
C ASP A 200 -7.85 5.89 36.94
N ARG A 201 -8.94 5.82 36.16
CA ARG A 201 -10.21 6.52 36.49
C ARG A 201 -10.91 5.89 37.70
N ASN A 202 -10.91 4.57 37.79
CA ASN A 202 -11.59 3.85 38.87
C ASN A 202 -10.85 3.94 40.22
N GLY A 203 -9.56 4.28 40.21
CA GLY A 203 -8.76 4.42 41.43
C GLY A 203 -9.00 5.74 42.20
N HIS A 204 -9.69 6.72 41.62
CA HIS A 204 -9.96 8.01 42.26
C HIS A 204 -11.34 8.10 42.92
N GLU A 205 -12.28 7.23 42.55
CA GLU A 205 -13.65 7.21 43.12
C GLU A 205 -13.70 6.49 44.47
N GLU A 206 -12.76 5.57 44.77
CA GLU A 206 -12.72 4.82 46.04
C GLU A 206 -12.13 5.60 47.24
N TYR A 207 -11.60 6.82 47.05
CA TYR A 207 -10.96 7.59 48.14
C TYR A 207 -11.68 8.88 48.54
N THR A 208 -12.93 9.09 48.08
CA THR A 208 -13.71 10.31 48.44
C THR A 208 -14.88 10.07 49.39
N GLU A 209 -15.07 8.84 49.87
CA GLU A 209 -16.00 8.54 50.98
C GLU A 209 -15.23 7.95 52.16
N GLY A 210 -14.73 8.83 53.04
CA GLY A 210 -14.08 8.49 54.30
C GLY A 210 -14.05 9.68 55.25
#